data_AF-A0A9X1KV95-F1
#
_entry.id   AF-A0A9X1KV95-F1
#
_cell.length_a   1.000
_cell.length_b   1.000
_cell.length_c   1.000
_cell.angle_alpha   90.00
_cell.angle_beta   90.00
_cell.angle_gamma   90.00
#
_symmetry.space_group_name_H-M   'P 1'
#
loop_
_entity.id
_entity.type
_entity.pdbx_description
1 polymer ?
#
loop_
_entity_poly.entity_id
_entity_poly.type
_entity_poly.pdbx_seq_one_letter_code
_entity_poly.pdbx_strand_id
1 'polypeptide(L)'
;AFESDAVEMVARLMALSARTAPKARGIDVIKTMIVVGDERNVLAEAMREYGERHNVEFFIRDAGNVAASDACLLIGSLFDDAVGLNCGACGYP
;
A
#
# COMPACT_ATOMS: atom_id res chain seq x y z
N ALA A 1 20.85 5.72 0.92
CA ALA A 1 21.53 7.04 0.85
C ALA A 1 20.74 8.00 1.73
N PHE A 2 21.22 9.23 1.99
CA PHE A 2 20.48 10.20 2.80
C PHE A 2 19.05 10.41 2.28
N GLU A 3 18.89 10.41 0.96
CA GLU A 3 17.61 10.52 0.26
C GLU A 3 16.67 9.35 0.62
N SER A 4 17.16 8.12 0.57
CA SER A 4 16.37 6.93 0.92
C SER A 4 15.86 6.98 2.36
N ASP A 5 16.69 7.42 3.31
CA ASP A 5 16.30 7.57 4.72
C ASP A 5 15.22 8.64 4.88
N ALA A 6 15.33 9.75 4.13
CA ALA A 6 14.32 10.81 4.11
C ALA A 6 13.00 10.33 3.50
N VAL A 7 13.03 9.54 2.42
CA VAL A 7 11.82 8.94 1.83
C VAL A 7 11.15 7.99 2.82
N GLU A 8 11.91 7.16 3.54
CA GLU A 8 11.35 6.28 4.56
C GLU A 8 10.67 7.08 5.69
N MET A 9 11.28 8.18 6.15
CA MET A 9 10.66 9.08 7.12
C MET A 9 9.33 9.64 6.61
N VAL A 10 9.28 10.09 5.35
CA VAL A 10 8.03 10.56 4.72
C VAL A 10 6.98 9.45 4.70
N ALA A 11 7.34 8.22 4.33
CA ALA A 11 6.43 7.08 4.34
C ALA A 11 5.86 6.80 5.74
N ARG A 12 6.68 6.93 6.80
CA ARG A 12 6.25 6.81 8.21
C ARG A 12 5.23 7.88 8.59
N LEU A 13 5.43 9.12 8.17
CA LEU A 13 4.48 10.21 8.40
C LEU A 13 3.17 10.02 7.63
N MET A 14 3.24 9.54 6.39
CA MET A 14 2.06 9.19 5.60
C MET A 14 1.26 8.05 6.25
N ALA A 15 1.94 7.00 6.72
CA ALA A 15 1.31 5.89 7.45
C ALA A 15 0.61 6.38 8.73
N LEU A 16 1.29 7.22 9.53
CA LEU A 16 0.71 7.84 10.72
C LEU A 16 -0.56 8.62 10.37
N SER A 17 -0.49 9.49 9.37
CA SER A 17 -1.63 10.29 8.90
C SER A 17 -2.82 9.42 8.49
N ALA A 18 -2.57 8.33 7.75
CA ALA A 18 -3.61 7.40 7.31
C ALA A 18 -4.32 6.73 8.50
N ARG A 19 -3.56 6.31 9.53
CA ARG A 19 -4.08 5.66 10.75
C ARG A 19 -4.84 6.65 11.64
N THR A 20 -4.37 7.88 11.77
CA THR A 20 -4.96 8.88 12.68
C THR A 20 -6.04 9.77 12.06
N ALA A 21 -6.31 9.64 10.76
CA ALA A 21 -7.44 10.33 10.13
C ALA A 21 -8.76 10.03 10.88
N PRO A 22 -9.81 10.86 10.79
CA PRO A 22 -11.09 10.59 11.43
C PRO A 22 -11.81 9.40 10.76
N LYS A 23 -12.24 8.40 11.54
CA LYS A 23 -12.98 7.20 11.06
C LYS A 23 -14.34 7.10 11.74
N ALA A 24 -15.29 6.45 11.08
CA ALA A 24 -16.61 6.22 11.65
C ALA A 24 -16.51 5.51 13.01
N ARG A 25 -17.13 6.11 14.04
CA ARG A 25 -17.06 5.66 15.46
C ARG A 25 -15.64 5.50 16.04
N GLY A 26 -14.62 6.09 15.40
CA GLY A 26 -13.21 5.93 15.81
C GLY A 26 -12.65 4.52 15.59
N ILE A 27 -13.32 3.69 14.79
CA ILE A 27 -12.89 2.32 14.51
C ILE A 27 -11.97 2.33 13.30
N ASP A 28 -10.75 1.87 13.50
CA ASP A 28 -9.72 1.88 12.49
C ASP A 28 -9.44 0.48 11.95
N VAL A 29 -9.92 0.25 10.72
CA VAL A 29 -9.80 -1.02 9.99
C VAL A 29 -8.65 -1.02 8.99
N ILE A 30 -7.90 0.09 8.89
CA ILE A 30 -6.79 0.20 7.96
C ILE A 30 -5.54 -0.44 8.58
N LYS A 31 -4.79 -1.16 7.74
CA LYS A 31 -3.44 -1.65 8.03
C LYS A 31 -2.46 -0.98 7.08
N THR A 32 -1.28 -0.68 7.59
CA THR A 32 -0.21 -0.01 6.83
C THR A 32 1.06 -0.82 6.94
N MET A 33 1.82 -0.92 5.85
CA MET A 33 3.17 -1.49 5.82
C MET A 33 4.05 -0.62 4.95
N ILE A 34 5.28 -0.36 5.40
CA ILE A 34 6.28 0.37 4.62
C ILE A 34 7.29 -0.65 4.14
N VAL A 35 7.49 -0.71 2.84
CA VAL A 35 8.41 -1.63 2.16
C VAL A 35 9.61 -0.84 1.68
N VAL A 36 10.80 -1.20 2.14
CA VAL A 36 12.08 -0.54 1.84
C VAL A 36 13.17 -1.58 1.60
N GLY A 37 14.31 -1.15 1.06
CA GLY A 37 15.46 -2.02 0.83
C GLY A 37 15.11 -3.21 -0.08
N ASP A 38 15.59 -4.41 0.28
CA ASP A 38 15.43 -5.60 -0.55
C ASP A 38 13.99 -6.12 -0.61
N GLU A 39 13.16 -5.84 0.41
CA GLU A 39 11.74 -6.25 0.42
C GLU A 39 10.94 -5.64 -0.74
N ARG A 40 11.38 -4.46 -1.23
CA ARG A 40 10.79 -3.81 -2.40
C ARG A 40 10.93 -4.66 -3.66
N ASN A 41 12.06 -5.35 -3.82
CA ASN A 41 12.29 -6.21 -4.97
C ASN A 41 11.39 -7.46 -4.88
N VAL A 42 11.18 -7.99 -3.67
CA VAL A 42 10.23 -9.10 -3.43
C VAL A 42 8.81 -8.68 -3.81
N LEU A 43 8.38 -7.49 -3.39
CA LEU A 43 7.07 -6.96 -3.75
C LEU A 43 6.94 -6.74 -5.27
N ALA A 44 7.94 -6.10 -5.88
CA ALA A 44 7.93 -5.85 -7.33
C ALA A 44 7.86 -7.14 -8.14
N GLU A 45 8.57 -8.19 -7.74
CA GLU A 45 8.53 -9.47 -8.44
C GLU A 45 7.17 -10.15 -8.30
N ALA A 46 6.59 -10.16 -7.08
CA ALA A 46 5.24 -10.66 -6.88
C ALA A 46 4.19 -9.91 -7.74
N MET A 47 4.34 -8.59 -7.88
CA MET A 47 3.48 -7.77 -8.75
C MET A 47 3.66 -8.14 -10.23
N ARG A 48 4.89 -8.37 -10.69
CA ARG A 48 5.19 -8.79 -12.06
C ARG A 48 4.60 -10.16 -12.37
N GLU A 49 4.84 -11.14 -11.51
CA GLU A 49 4.29 -12.49 -11.64
C GLU A 49 2.76 -12.47 -11.70
N TYR A 50 2.11 -11.63 -10.88
CA TYR A 50 0.66 -11.47 -10.92
C TYR A 50 0.20 -10.87 -12.25
N GLY A 51 0.85 -9.81 -12.71
CA GLY A 51 0.55 -9.16 -13.99
C GLY A 51 0.66 -10.12 -15.18
N GLU A 52 1.73 -10.90 -15.25
CA GLU A 52 1.93 -11.90 -16.31
C GLU A 52 0.89 -13.02 -16.25
N ARG A 53 0.63 -13.56 -15.06
CA ARG A 53 -0.30 -14.68 -14.88
C ARG A 53 -1.74 -14.32 -15.22
N HIS A 54 -2.14 -13.07 -14.99
CA HIS A 54 -3.50 -12.58 -15.21
C HIS A 54 -3.66 -11.71 -16.46
N ASN A 55 -2.60 -11.52 -17.24
CA ASN A 55 -2.55 -10.66 -18.43
C ASN A 55 -2.97 -9.21 -18.13
N VAL A 56 -2.43 -8.66 -17.03
CA VAL A 56 -2.74 -7.34 -16.49
C VAL A 56 -1.50 -6.44 -16.55
N GLU A 57 -1.30 -5.80 -17.69
CA GLU A 57 -0.10 -5.01 -18.01
C GLU A 57 0.23 -3.91 -16.99
N PHE A 58 -0.78 -3.31 -16.34
CA PHE A 58 -0.53 -2.25 -15.38
C PHE A 58 0.23 -2.75 -14.13
N PHE A 59 0.05 -4.02 -13.73
CA PHE A 59 0.81 -4.61 -12.63
C PHE A 59 2.29 -4.76 -13.00
N ILE A 60 2.60 -5.12 -14.25
CA ILE A 60 3.98 -5.25 -14.74
C ILE A 60 4.66 -3.88 -14.78
N ARG A 61 3.96 -2.85 -15.26
CA ARG A 61 4.45 -1.45 -15.23
C ARG A 61 4.71 -1.00 -13.79
N ASP A 62 3.75 -1.22 -12.89
CA ASP A 62 3.84 -0.74 -11.51
C ASP A 62 4.86 -1.52 -10.69
N ALA A 63 5.12 -2.79 -11.01
CA ALA A 63 6.27 -3.53 -10.48
C ALA A 63 7.59 -2.81 -10.79
N GLY A 64 7.75 -2.29 -12.01
CA GLY A 64 8.91 -1.47 -12.39
C GLY A 64 9.02 -0.18 -11.57
N ASN A 65 7.90 0.51 -11.36
CA ASN A 65 7.83 1.72 -10.54
C ASN A 65 8.20 1.44 -9.08
N VAL A 66 7.66 0.36 -8.50
CA VAL A 66 7.98 -0.07 -7.14
C VAL A 66 9.46 -0.40 -7.03
N ALA A 67 10.04 -1.19 -7.95
CA ALA A 67 11.46 -1.53 -7.93
C ALA A 67 12.39 -0.31 -8.07
N ALA A 68 11.95 0.74 -8.77
CA ALA A 68 12.71 1.97 -8.94
C ALA A 68 12.58 2.97 -7.77
N SER A 69 11.68 2.73 -6.82
CA SER A 69 11.41 3.65 -5.70
C SER A 69 12.29 3.37 -4.48
N ASP A 70 12.52 4.38 -3.62
CA ASP A 70 13.22 4.17 -2.34
C ASP A 70 12.34 3.48 -1.27
N ALA A 71 11.02 3.74 -1.30
CA ALA A 71 10.04 3.12 -0.40
C ALA A 71 8.67 2.98 -1.07
N CYS A 72 7.87 2.03 -0.59
CA CYS A 72 6.47 1.88 -0.94
C CYS A 72 5.61 1.77 0.33
N LEU A 73 4.60 2.64 0.47
CA LEU A 73 3.61 2.55 1.55
C LEU A 73 2.39 1.75 1.06
N LEU A 74 2.21 0.55 1.60
CA LEU A 74 1.02 -0.26 1.40
C LEU A 74 -0.06 0.13 2.41
N ILE A 75 -1.28 0.34 1.91
CA ILE A 75 -2.47 0.62 2.73
C ILE A 75 -3.53 -0.42 2.38
N GLY A 76 -3.85 -1.29 3.34
CA GLY A 76 -4.91 -2.28 3.23
C GLY A 76 -6.07 -1.96 4.17
N SER A 77 -7.27 -2.46 3.85
CA SER A 77 -8.43 -2.44 4.74
C SER A 77 -8.80 -3.87 5.10
N LEU A 78 -9.21 -4.11 6.36
CA LEU A 78 -9.72 -5.41 6.77
C LEU A 78 -11.12 -5.72 6.22
N PHE A 79 -11.75 -4.77 5.50
CA PHE A 79 -13.12 -4.88 4.99
C PHE A 79 -14.14 -5.27 6.07
N ASP A 80 -13.83 -4.95 7.33
CA ASP A 80 -14.73 -5.21 8.44
C ASP A 80 -15.89 -4.21 8.37
N ASP A 81 -17.11 -4.65 8.69
CA ASP A 81 -18.30 -3.82 8.86
C ASP A 81 -18.14 -3.05 10.19
N ALA A 82 -17.10 -2.21 10.27
CA ALA A 82 -16.69 -1.46 11.45
C ALA A 82 -17.85 -0.78 12.15
N VAL A 83 -18.87 -0.39 11.39
CA VAL A 83 -20.06 0.31 11.89
C VAL A 83 -21.38 -0.30 11.38
N GLY A 84 -21.37 -1.52 10.83
CA GLY A 84 -22.56 -2.17 10.27
C GLY A 84 -23.12 -1.46 9.04
N LEU A 85 -22.24 -0.81 8.26
CA LEU A 85 -22.56 -0.14 7.01
C LEU A 85 -21.70 -0.76 5.92
N ASN A 86 -22.30 -1.10 4.77
CA ASN A 86 -21.56 -1.56 3.61
C ASN A 86 -20.53 -0.51 3.21
N CYS A 87 -19.25 -0.79 3.42
CA CYS A 87 -18.18 0.17 3.20
C CYS A 87 -17.85 0.38 1.71
N GLY A 88 -18.23 -0.55 0.82
CA GLY A 88 -17.96 -0.51 -0.63
C GLY A 88 -16.48 -0.43 -1.05
N ALA A 89 -15.57 -0.19 -0.12
CA ALA A 89 -14.17 0.22 -0.31
C ALA A 89 -13.95 1.07 -1.58
N CYS A 90 -13.04 0.65 -2.46
CA CYS A 90 -12.70 1.34 -3.70
C CYS A 90 -13.76 1.23 -4.82
N GLY A 91 -14.92 0.62 -4.56
CA GLY A 91 -16.11 0.81 -5.39
C GLY A 91 -16.04 0.22 -6.80
N TYR A 92 -15.40 -0.93 -7.00
CA TYR A 92 -15.78 -1.78 -8.13
C TYR A 92 -17.09 -2.50 -7.79
N PRO A 93 -18.04 -2.65 -8.74
CA PRO A 93 -19.22 -3.49 -8.54
C PRO A 93 -18.85 -4.94 -8.16
#